data_AF-A0A3B0UEX3-F1
#
_entry.id   AF-A0A3B0UEX3-F1
#
_cell.length_a   1.000
_cell.length_b   1.000
_cell.length_c   1.000
_cell.angle_alpha   90.00
_cell.angle_beta   90.00
_cell.angle_gamma   90.00
#
_symmetry.space_group_name_H-M   'P 1'
#
loop_
_entity.id
_entity.type
_entity.pdbx_description
1 polymer ?
#
loop_
_entity_poly.entity_id
_entity_poly.type
_entity_poly.pdbx_seq_one_letter_code
_entity_poly.pdbx_strand_id
1 'polypeptide(L)'
;MKHQTVVQKHRAIQKQRLTELELYHYKSGEKSLIEKEALVKIHSAINSLSDIHKEILVLSRFEGLKNDQIAEKLNIPVRTVETRLYRSLSELKQKLSERLIYILLNLSALR
;
A
#
# COMPACT_ATOMS: atom_id res chain seq x y z
N MET A 1 -29.21 -49.46 0.44
CA MET A 1 -29.81 -48.11 0.40
C MET A 1 -29.10 -47.08 1.30
N LYS A 2 -28.73 -47.36 2.57
CA LYS A 2 -28.06 -46.37 3.47
C LYS A 2 -26.58 -46.06 3.12
N HIS A 3 -25.87 -46.96 2.43
CA HIS A 3 -24.43 -46.82 2.14
C HIS A 3 -24.13 -45.82 1.00
N GLN A 4 -25.02 -45.71 0.02
CA GLN A 4 -24.88 -44.72 -1.08
C GLN A 4 -25.00 -43.27 -0.58
N THR A 5 -25.83 -43.04 0.45
CA THR A 5 -26.11 -41.70 0.97
C THR A 5 -24.91 -41.10 1.71
N VAL A 6 -24.12 -41.92 2.42
CA VAL A 6 -22.92 -41.48 3.15
C VAL A 6 -21.78 -41.13 2.19
N VAL A 7 -21.56 -41.95 1.16
CA VAL A 7 -20.54 -41.68 0.13
C VAL A 7 -20.87 -40.43 -0.69
N GLN A 8 -22.15 -40.21 -1.02
CA GLN A 8 -22.58 -38.99 -1.70
C GLN A 8 -22.42 -37.74 -0.82
N LYS A 9 -22.74 -37.82 0.47
CA LYS A 9 -22.50 -36.73 1.43
C LYS A 9 -21.01 -36.39 1.55
N HIS A 10 -20.15 -37.41 1.63
CA HIS A 10 -18.70 -37.23 1.73
C HIS A 10 -18.11 -36.58 0.45
N ARG A 11 -18.57 -37.01 -0.74
CA ARG A 11 -18.20 -36.37 -2.02
C ARG A 11 -18.67 -34.91 -2.12
N ALA A 12 -19.88 -34.62 -1.68
CA ALA A 12 -20.41 -33.25 -1.70
C ALA A 12 -19.61 -32.32 -0.78
N ILE A 13 -19.26 -32.79 0.43
CA ILE A 13 -18.42 -32.06 1.39
C ILE A 13 -17.00 -31.85 0.82
N GLN A 14 -16.40 -32.88 0.19
CA GLN A 14 -15.09 -32.73 -0.45
C GLN A 14 -15.11 -31.73 -1.61
N LYS A 15 -16.18 -31.73 -2.42
CA LYS A 15 -16.35 -30.77 -3.52
C LYS A 15 -16.53 -29.34 -2.99
N GLN A 16 -17.33 -29.14 -1.93
CA GLN A 16 -17.48 -27.84 -1.28
C GLN A 16 -16.15 -27.31 -0.73
N ARG A 17 -15.37 -28.17 -0.06
CA ARG A 17 -14.06 -27.79 0.49
C ARG A 17 -13.06 -27.41 -0.61
N LEU A 18 -13.09 -28.08 -1.76
CA LEU A 18 -12.25 -27.75 -2.90
C LEU A 18 -12.62 -26.36 -3.47
N THR A 19 -13.92 -26.09 -3.66
CA THR A 19 -14.40 -24.79 -4.12
C THR A 19 -14.04 -23.65 -3.15
N GLU A 20 -14.09 -23.91 -1.85
CA GLU A 20 -13.69 -22.93 -0.84
C GLU A 20 -12.20 -22.58 -0.91
N LEU A 21 -11.34 -23.58 -1.13
CA LEU A 21 -9.89 -23.39 -1.33
C LEU A 21 -9.58 -22.61 -2.62
N GLU A 22 -10.24 -22.93 -3.73
CA GLU A 22 -10.11 -22.21 -4.99
C GLU A 22 -10.51 -20.73 -4.84
N LEU A 23 -11.63 -20.47 -4.15
CA LEU A 23 -12.09 -19.11 -3.86
C LEU A 23 -11.11 -18.35 -2.96
N TYR A 24 -10.51 -19.02 -1.98
CA TYR A 24 -9.48 -18.43 -1.12
C TYR A 24 -8.24 -18.04 -1.92
N HIS A 25 -7.73 -18.93 -2.77
CA HIS A 25 -6.58 -18.64 -3.63
C HIS A 25 -6.87 -17.54 -4.64
N TYR A 26 -8.06 -17.53 -5.25
CA TYR A 26 -8.50 -16.47 -6.16
C TYR A 26 -8.54 -15.11 -5.46
N LYS A 27 -9.20 -15.02 -4.29
CA LYS A 27 -9.27 -13.79 -3.49
C LYS A 27 -7.89 -13.33 -3.01
N SER A 28 -7.02 -14.27 -2.64
CA SER A 28 -5.64 -13.99 -2.24
C SER A 28 -4.81 -13.42 -3.39
N GLY A 29 -4.94 -14.00 -4.59
CA GLY A 29 -4.30 -13.51 -5.81
C GLY A 29 -4.81 -12.12 -6.23
N GLU A 30 -6.13 -11.93 -6.24
CA GLU A 30 -6.78 -10.65 -6.52
C GLU A 30 -6.32 -9.57 -5.54
N LYS A 31 -6.28 -9.88 -4.23
CA LYS A 31 -5.76 -8.98 -3.20
C LYS A 31 -4.31 -8.59 -3.49
N SER A 32 -3.44 -9.54 -3.81
CA SER A 32 -2.04 -9.28 -4.13
C SER A 32 -1.89 -8.40 -5.39
N LEU A 33 -2.73 -8.60 -6.41
CA LEU A 33 -2.72 -7.76 -7.61
C LEU A 33 -3.17 -6.33 -7.30
N ILE A 34 -4.26 -6.15 -6.56
CA ILE A 34 -4.76 -4.84 -6.11
C ILE A 34 -3.69 -4.09 -5.29
N GLU A 35 -2.97 -4.79 -4.44
CA GLU A 35 -1.86 -4.22 -3.65
C GLU A 35 -0.70 -3.76 -4.55
N LYS A 36 -0.30 -4.59 -5.54
CA LYS A 36 0.75 -4.21 -6.51
C LYS A 36 0.34 -2.99 -7.33
N GLU A 37 -0.89 -2.95 -7.84
CA GLU A 37 -1.40 -1.81 -8.59
C GLU A 37 -1.43 -0.52 -7.75
N ALA A 38 -1.83 -0.63 -6.48
CA ALA A 38 -1.80 0.50 -5.56
C ALA A 38 -0.38 1.06 -5.37
N LEU A 39 0.61 0.18 -5.18
CA LEU A 39 2.01 0.58 -5.07
C LEU A 39 2.53 1.23 -6.35
N VAL A 40 2.23 0.66 -7.53
CA VAL A 40 2.61 1.25 -8.82
C VAL A 40 2.06 2.67 -8.98
N LYS A 41 0.78 2.89 -8.64
CA LYS A 41 0.17 4.22 -8.69
C LYS A 41 0.84 5.21 -7.74
N ILE A 42 1.13 4.78 -6.51
CA ILE A 42 1.83 5.61 -5.52
C ILE A 42 3.23 5.98 -6.02
N HIS A 43 4.01 5.00 -6.49
CA HIS A 43 5.35 5.25 -7.03
C HIS A 43 5.32 6.19 -8.23
N SER A 44 4.39 5.99 -9.17
CA SER A 44 4.24 6.88 -10.32
C SER A 44 3.92 8.32 -9.90
N ALA A 45 3.05 8.50 -8.91
CA ALA A 45 2.70 9.83 -8.41
C ALA A 45 3.90 10.51 -7.73
N ILE A 46 4.66 9.78 -6.91
CA ILE A 46 5.90 10.28 -6.28
C ILE A 46 6.93 10.66 -7.35
N ASN A 47 7.09 9.84 -8.39
CA ASN A 47 8.03 10.11 -9.48
C ASN A 47 7.66 11.36 -10.30
N SER A 48 6.38 11.72 -10.33
CA SER A 48 5.89 12.94 -11.01
C SER A 48 6.09 14.24 -10.23
N LEU A 49 6.52 14.17 -8.96
CA LEU A 49 6.86 15.35 -8.17
C LEU A 49 8.17 15.98 -8.67
N SER A 50 8.34 17.27 -8.41
CA SER A 50 9.66 17.91 -8.55
C SER A 50 10.69 17.22 -7.66
N ASP A 51 11.96 17.27 -8.04
CA ASP A 51 13.02 16.57 -7.30
C ASP A 51 13.09 17.00 -5.83
N ILE A 52 12.85 18.28 -5.54
CA ILE A 52 12.79 18.82 -4.18
C ILE A 52 11.65 18.19 -3.36
N HIS A 53 10.46 18.05 -3.95
CA HIS A 53 9.29 17.46 -3.28
C HIS A 53 9.44 15.95 -3.11
N LYS A 54 10.04 15.28 -4.11
CA LYS A 54 10.33 13.85 -4.09
C LYS A 54 11.36 13.51 -3.02
N GLU A 55 12.49 14.21 -3.00
CA GLU A 55 13.58 14.01 -2.04
C GLU A 55 13.06 14.09 -0.61
N ILE A 56 12.31 15.15 -0.27
CA ILE A 56 11.85 15.35 1.10
C ILE A 56 10.85 14.28 1.55
N LEU A 57 10.03 13.79 0.62
CA LEU A 57 9.06 12.74 0.88
C LEU A 57 9.74 11.38 1.04
N VAL A 58 10.80 11.11 0.26
CA VAL A 58 11.67 9.93 0.41
C VAL A 58 12.33 9.92 1.78
N LEU A 59 13.02 11.00 2.15
CA LEU A 59 13.69 11.12 3.44
C LEU A 59 12.71 10.93 4.62
N SER A 60 11.54 11.54 4.54
CA SER A 60 10.57 11.48 5.64
C SER A 60 9.80 10.16 5.71
N ARG A 61 9.34 9.60 4.59
CA ARG A 61 8.45 8.42 4.57
C ARG A 61 9.19 7.10 4.43
N PHE A 62 10.27 7.08 3.65
CA PHE A 62 10.98 5.85 3.31
C PHE A 62 12.25 5.67 4.13
N GLU A 63 13.00 6.75 4.40
CA GLU A 63 14.14 6.72 5.33
C GLU A 63 13.72 6.92 6.79
N GLY A 64 12.52 7.42 7.05
CA GLY A 64 11.99 7.60 8.40
C GLY A 64 12.66 8.73 9.19
N LEU A 65 13.32 9.65 8.50
CA LEU A 65 13.96 10.80 9.14
C LEU A 65 12.93 11.79 9.68
N LYS A 66 13.20 12.30 10.88
CA LYS A 66 12.44 13.40 11.48
C LYS A 66 12.78 14.73 10.79
N ASN A 67 11.92 15.72 10.92
CA ASN A 67 12.06 17.00 10.21
C ASN A 67 13.36 17.75 10.55
N ASP A 68 13.83 17.65 11.80
CA ASP A 68 15.10 18.17 12.28
C ASP A 68 16.30 17.46 11.62
N GLN A 69 16.26 16.13 11.53
CA GLN A 69 17.29 15.34 10.85
C GLN A 69 17.34 15.63 9.34
N ILE A 70 16.19 15.85 8.71
CA ILE A 70 16.11 16.27 7.30
C ILE A 70 16.67 17.68 7.12
N ALA A 71 16.34 18.59 8.04
CA ALA A 71 16.83 19.97 8.02
C ALA A 71 18.36 20.02 8.12
N GLU A 72 18.95 19.22 9.01
CA GLU A 72 20.39 19.05 9.14
C GLU A 72 20.99 18.44 7.87
N LYS A 73 20.43 17.32 7.39
CA LYS A 73 20.93 16.59 6.19
C LYS A 73 20.94 17.46 4.93
N LEU A 74 19.92 18.30 4.75
CA LEU A 74 19.77 19.16 3.57
C LEU A 74 20.31 20.58 3.79
N ASN A 75 20.78 20.91 5.01
CA ASN A 75 21.22 22.23 5.42
C ASN A 75 20.19 23.34 5.09
N ILE A 76 18.93 23.13 5.49
CA ILE A 76 17.81 24.08 5.30
C ILE A 76 17.03 24.26 6.60
N PRO A 77 16.26 25.36 6.77
CA PRO A 77 15.43 25.53 7.96
C PRO A 77 14.38 24.42 8.11
N VAL A 78 14.13 23.98 9.35
CA VAL A 78 13.05 23.00 9.68
C VAL A 78 11.70 23.47 9.12
N ARG A 79 11.43 24.77 9.16
CA ARG A 79 10.20 25.35 8.60
C ARG A 79 10.08 25.15 7.09
N THR A 80 11.20 25.17 6.38
CA THR A 80 11.27 24.86 4.94
C THR A 80 10.98 23.38 4.71
N VAL A 81 11.47 22.49 5.58
CA VAL A 81 11.16 21.05 5.53
C VAL A 81 9.65 20.80 5.66
N GLU A 82 9.03 21.37 6.70
CA GLU A 82 7.59 21.25 6.94
C GLU A 82 6.77 21.75 5.74
N THR A 83 7.15 22.91 5.21
CA THR A 83 6.44 23.54 4.08
C THR A 83 6.57 22.70 2.82
N ARG A 84 7.77 22.20 2.52
CA ARG A 84 8.00 21.31 1.37
C ARG A 84 7.24 19.99 1.54
N LEU A 85 7.22 19.38 2.73
CA LEU A 85 6.44 18.18 3.02
C LEU A 85 4.93 18.42 2.82
N TYR A 86 4.42 19.52 3.36
CA TYR A 86 3.01 19.89 3.19
C TYR A 86 2.63 20.04 1.72
N ARG A 87 3.45 20.77 0.94
CA ARG A 87 3.22 20.99 -0.50
C ARG A 87 3.30 19.67 -1.29
N SER A 88 4.30 18.85 -1.01
CA SER A 88 4.48 17.54 -1.64
C SER A 88 3.26 16.63 -1.40
N LEU A 89 2.77 16.56 -0.15
CA LEU A 89 1.58 15.78 0.20
C LEU A 89 0.31 16.36 -0.42
N SER A 90 0.20 17.68 -0.51
CA SER A 90 -0.95 18.34 -1.13
C SER A 90 -1.02 18.04 -2.63
N GLU A 91 0.13 18.04 -3.31
CA GLU A 91 0.23 17.65 -4.72
C GLU A 91 -0.13 16.17 -4.92
N LEU A 92 0.36 15.28 -4.05
CA LEU A 92 -0.02 13.86 -4.12
C LEU A 92 -1.52 13.65 -3.88
N LYS A 93 -2.14 14.40 -2.97
CA LYS A 93 -3.60 14.33 -2.72
C LYS A 93 -4.44 14.73 -3.93
N GLN A 94 -3.90 15.53 -4.85
CA GLN A 94 -4.59 15.86 -6.11
C GLN A 94 -4.47 14.74 -7.15
N LYS A 95 -3.43 13.90 -7.05
CA LYS A 95 -3.12 12.83 -8.01
C LYS A 95 -3.58 11.44 -7.56
N LEU A 96 -3.77 11.23 -6.25
CA LEU A 96 -4.07 9.95 -5.64
C LEU A 96 -5.40 10.00 -4.89
N SER A 97 -6.12 8.87 -4.87
CA SER A 97 -7.32 8.73 -4.04
C SER A 97 -6.96 8.69 -2.56
N GLU A 98 -7.93 9.03 -1.69
CA GLU A 98 -7.76 9.03 -0.24
C GLU A 98 -7.23 7.70 0.30
N ARG A 99 -7.70 6.58 -0.27
CA ARG A 99 -7.21 5.24 0.05
C ARG A 99 -5.71 5.08 -0.22
N LEU A 100 -5.22 5.57 -1.36
CA LEU A 100 -3.80 5.48 -1.71
C LEU A 100 -2.94 6.40 -0.84
N ILE A 101 -3.46 7.57 -0.46
CA ILE A 101 -2.82 8.48 0.50
C ILE A 101 -2.71 7.81 1.88
N TYR A 102 -3.76 7.15 2.34
CA TYR A 102 -3.72 6.39 3.61
C TYR A 102 -2.65 5.30 3.57
N ILE A 103 -2.56 4.53 2.47
CA ILE A 103 -1.52 3.51 2.29
C ILE A 103 -0.12 4.13 2.33
N LEU A 104 0.11 5.24 1.62
CA LEU A 104 1.40 5.94 1.62
C LEU A 104 1.83 6.42 3.02
N LEU A 105 0.89 6.95 3.82
CA LEU A 105 1.18 7.44 5.16
C LEU A 105 1.43 6.32 6.19
N ASN A 106 0.83 5.15 5.96
CA ASN A 106 1.01 3.97 6.84
C ASN A 106 2.05 2.98 6.30
N LEU A 107 2.66 3.24 5.14
CA LEU A 107 3.73 2.40 4.59
C LEU A 107 4.93 2.31 5.55
N SER A 108 5.16 3.37 6.34
CA SER A 108 6.19 3.42 7.38
C SER A 108 5.84 2.62 8.65
N ALA A 109 4.57 2.25 8.86
CA ALA A 109 4.09 1.53 10.04
C ALA A 109 4.17 -0.01 9.90
N LEU A 110 4.63 -0.50 8.75
CA LEU A 110 4.80 -1.93 8.46
C LEU A 110 6.26 -2.42 8.57
N ARG A 111 7.13 -1.63 9.22
CA ARG A 111 8.51 -2.01 9.55
C ARG A 111 8.60 -2.63 10.93
#